data_AF-A0A7S4F268-F1
#
_entry.id   AF-A0A7S4F268-F1
#
_cell.length_a   1.000
_cell.length_b   1.000
_cell.length_c   1.000
_cell.angle_alpha   90.00
_cell.angle_beta   90.00
_cell.angle_gamma   90.00
#
_symmetry.space_group_name_H-M   'P 1'
#
loop_
_entity.id
_entity.type
_entity.pdbx_description
1 polymer ?
#
loop_
_entity_poly.entity_id
_entity_poly.type
_entity_poly.pdbx_seq_one_letter_code
_entity_poly.pdbx_strand_id
1 'polypeptide(L)'
;LPTPVSPPHPLSARAAASRLLAIGLLLGSALAAVQLASSFALLGVFSPLPEVQAAAKVPSVIGSLLQVINGVTFIGEGVMIGTGSYTALAAGQVAATAALLVSLSFATSLPAVWIGFWIFNGVRLLSVLRHHFLAGPLARARLDQDESAAHSSP
;
A
#
# COMPACT_ATOMS: atom_id res chain seq x y z
N LEU A 1 -27.08 28.33 12.08
CA LEU A 1 -27.32 26.93 11.68
C LEU A 1 -26.21 26.52 10.73
N PRO A 2 -25.48 25.42 10.98
CA PRO A 2 -24.54 24.90 9.99
C PRO A 2 -25.36 24.50 8.77
N THR A 3 -24.93 24.96 7.59
CA THR A 3 -25.54 24.57 6.32
C THR A 3 -25.44 23.06 6.17
N PRO A 4 -26.50 22.36 5.70
CA PRO A 4 -26.40 20.96 5.37
C PRO A 4 -25.30 20.81 4.31
N VAL A 5 -24.19 20.19 4.69
CA VAL A 5 -23.12 19.86 3.75
C VAL A 5 -23.71 18.79 2.84
N SER A 6 -24.01 19.16 1.59
CA SER A 6 -24.42 18.19 0.58
C SER A 6 -23.40 17.04 0.55
N PRO A 7 -23.83 15.78 0.54
CA PRO A 7 -22.91 14.65 0.52
C PRO A 7 -21.94 14.83 -0.66
N PRO A 8 -20.63 14.63 -0.45
CA PRO A 8 -19.64 14.88 -1.47
C PRO A 8 -19.94 14.01 -2.70
N HIS A 9 -19.88 14.63 -3.89
CA HIS A 9 -20.11 13.93 -5.14
C HIS A 9 -19.14 12.74 -5.28
N PRO A 10 -19.60 11.55 -5.69
CA PRO A 10 -18.75 10.34 -5.79
C PRO A 10 -17.47 10.55 -6.61
N LEU A 11 -17.53 11.37 -7.66
CA LEU A 11 -16.36 11.76 -8.46
C LEU A 11 -15.32 12.56 -7.68
N SER A 12 -15.75 13.45 -6.77
CA SER A 12 -14.86 14.22 -5.91
C SER A 12 -14.16 13.31 -4.91
N ALA A 13 -14.86 12.31 -4.36
CA ALA A 13 -14.28 11.30 -3.48
C ALA A 13 -13.21 10.46 -4.21
N ARG A 14 -13.49 10.04 -5.44
CA ARG A 14 -12.50 9.35 -6.29
C ARG A 14 -11.28 10.23 -6.57
N ALA A 15 -11.47 11.48 -6.96
CA ALA A 15 -10.37 12.40 -7.23
C ALA A 15 -9.48 12.63 -6.00
N ALA A 16 -10.09 12.76 -4.81
CA ALA A 16 -9.37 12.83 -3.55
C ALA A 16 -8.56 11.55 -3.29
N ALA A 17 -9.17 10.37 -3.45
CA ALA A 17 -8.48 9.09 -3.27
C ALA A 17 -7.30 8.93 -4.24
N SER A 18 -7.46 9.28 -5.52
CA SER A 18 -6.36 9.21 -6.50
C SER A 18 -5.23 10.20 -6.17
N ARG A 19 -5.54 11.40 -5.69
CA ARG A 19 -4.54 12.36 -5.20
C ARG A 19 -3.78 11.80 -4.00
N LEU A 20 -4.49 11.18 -3.05
CA LEU A 20 -3.85 10.55 -1.91
C LEU A 20 -2.92 9.42 -2.34
N LEU A 21 -3.31 8.57 -3.29
CA LEU A 21 -2.41 7.51 -3.81
C LEU A 21 -1.14 8.09 -4.44
N ALA A 22 -1.26 9.20 -5.20
CA ALA A 22 -0.10 9.90 -5.75
C ALA A 22 0.79 10.49 -4.65
N ILE A 23 0.19 11.07 -3.60
CA ILE A 23 0.92 11.54 -2.41
C ILE A 23 1.63 10.36 -1.72
N GLY A 24 0.99 9.20 -1.62
CA GLY A 24 1.59 7.98 -1.06
C GLY A 24 2.82 7.53 -1.83
N LEU A 25 2.77 7.58 -3.16
CA LEU A 25 3.92 7.28 -4.01
C LEU A 25 5.06 8.27 -3.76
N LEU A 26 4.77 9.57 -3.68
CA LEU A 26 5.77 10.60 -3.41
C LEU A 26 6.39 10.43 -2.03
N LEU A 27 5.57 10.27 -0.98
CA LEU A 27 6.03 10.07 0.39
C LEU A 27 6.82 8.77 0.54
N GLY A 28 6.34 7.67 -0.06
CA GLY A 28 7.04 6.40 -0.07
C GLY A 28 8.41 6.49 -0.76
N SER A 29 8.50 7.24 -1.86
CA SER A 29 9.76 7.49 -2.56
C SER A 29 10.71 8.38 -1.75
N ALA A 30 10.20 9.41 -1.10
CA ALA A 30 11.00 10.25 -0.21
C ALA A 30 11.55 9.44 0.97
N LEU A 31 10.72 8.61 1.60
CA LEU A 31 11.14 7.70 2.68
C LEU A 31 12.15 6.66 2.20
N ALA A 32 11.98 6.12 1.00
CA ALA A 32 12.97 5.22 0.39
C ALA A 32 14.34 5.90 0.27
N ALA A 33 14.38 7.14 -0.23
CA ALA A 33 15.60 7.90 -0.37
C ALA A 33 16.25 8.21 0.98
N VAL A 34 15.46 8.68 1.96
CA VAL A 34 15.95 8.96 3.32
C VAL A 34 16.48 7.68 3.99
N GLN A 35 15.75 6.58 3.90
CA GLN A 35 16.16 5.31 4.48
C GLN A 35 17.45 4.80 3.81
N LEU A 36 17.54 4.86 2.47
CA LEU A 36 18.74 4.42 1.75
C LEU A 36 19.97 5.28 2.11
N ALA A 37 19.81 6.61 2.14
CA ALA A 37 20.87 7.53 2.53
C ALA A 37 21.32 7.32 3.99
N SER A 38 20.38 7.04 4.87
CA SER A 38 20.64 6.83 6.30
C SER A 38 21.12 5.41 6.63
N SER A 39 20.92 4.43 5.74
CA SER A 39 21.17 3.01 6.01
C SER A 39 22.61 2.75 6.43
N PHE A 40 23.60 3.39 5.80
CA PHE A 40 25.01 3.15 6.12
C PHE A 40 25.46 3.88 7.38
N ALA A 41 24.88 5.04 7.68
CA ALA A 41 25.20 5.81 8.88
C ALA A 41 24.55 5.21 10.14
N LEU A 42 23.30 4.76 10.04
CA LEU A 42 22.53 4.27 11.19
C LEU A 42 22.97 2.87 11.64
N LEU A 43 23.47 2.01 10.75
CA LEU A 43 23.90 0.66 11.13
C LEU A 43 25.00 0.67 12.19
N GLY A 44 25.95 1.62 12.11
CA GLY A 44 27.00 1.80 13.11
C GLY A 44 26.51 2.35 14.45
N VAL A 45 25.34 3.00 14.46
CA VAL A 45 24.69 3.49 15.69
C VAL A 45 23.97 2.35 16.41
N PHE A 46 23.29 1.48 15.67
CA PHE A 46 22.46 0.42 16.25
C PHE A 46 23.24 -0.82 16.68
N SER A 47 24.41 -1.10 16.10
CA SER A 47 25.23 -2.24 16.51
C SER A 47 26.72 -1.96 16.33
N PRO A 48 27.56 -2.21 17.35
CA PRO A 48 29.01 -2.09 17.21
C PRO A 48 29.65 -3.28 16.46
N LEU A 49 28.91 -4.37 16.21
CA LEU A 49 29.44 -5.60 15.63
C LEU A 49 29.50 -5.53 14.09
N PRO A 50 30.69 -5.63 13.46
CA PRO A 50 30.84 -5.53 12.01
C PRO A 50 30.04 -6.58 11.22
N GLU A 51 29.92 -7.79 11.76
CA GLU A 51 29.19 -8.90 11.13
C GLU A 51 27.69 -8.61 11.04
N VAL A 52 27.13 -8.00 12.08
CA VAL A 52 25.72 -7.60 12.13
C VAL A 52 25.45 -6.46 11.14
N GLN A 53 26.34 -5.46 11.11
CA GLN A 53 26.24 -4.37 10.13
C GLN A 53 26.31 -4.91 8.69
N ALA A 54 27.24 -5.83 8.41
CA ALA A 54 27.38 -6.44 7.09
C ALA A 54 26.11 -7.22 6.69
N ALA A 55 25.57 -8.04 7.60
CA ALA A 55 24.34 -8.81 7.36
C ALA A 55 23.12 -7.91 7.12
N ALA A 56 23.06 -6.73 7.73
CA ALA A 56 21.92 -5.82 7.63
C ALA A 56 21.93 -4.91 6.38
N LYS A 57 23.06 -4.77 5.67
CA LYS A 57 23.16 -3.89 4.48
C LYS A 57 22.13 -4.24 3.40
N VAL A 58 22.07 -5.52 3.02
CA VAL A 58 21.16 -6.00 1.97
C VAL A 58 19.68 -5.84 2.39
N PRO A 59 19.25 -6.32 3.58
CA PRO A 59 17.97 -5.99 4.18
C PRO A 59 17.58 -4.51 4.11
N SER A 60 18.48 -3.60 4.50
CA SER A 60 18.20 -2.17 4.54
C SER A 60 17.92 -1.59 3.16
N VAL A 61 18.65 -2.03 2.12
CA VAL A 61 18.41 -1.63 0.73
C VAL A 61 17.10 -2.21 0.20
N ILE A 62 16.82 -3.50 0.48
CA ILE A 62 15.57 -4.14 0.07
C ILE A 62 14.38 -3.43 0.73
N GLY A 63 14.50 -3.10 2.02
CA GLY A 63 13.51 -2.39 2.81
C GLY A 63 13.29 -0.94 2.37
N SER A 64 14.35 -0.22 1.98
CA SER A 64 14.20 1.15 1.48
C SER A 64 13.38 1.18 0.20
N LEU A 65 13.66 0.28 -0.74
CA LEU A 65 12.90 0.18 -1.99
C LEU A 65 11.43 -0.22 -1.74
N LEU A 66 11.17 -1.02 -0.71
CA LEU A 66 9.83 -1.44 -0.32
C LEU A 66 8.95 -0.26 0.13
N GLN A 67 9.54 0.83 0.63
CA GLN A 67 8.79 2.01 1.07
C GLN A 67 7.97 2.66 -0.04
N VAL A 68 8.44 2.57 -1.28
CA VAL A 68 7.71 3.08 -2.46
C VAL A 68 6.36 2.38 -2.60
N ILE A 69 6.35 1.04 -2.45
CA ILE A 69 5.14 0.22 -2.51
C ILE A 69 4.27 0.44 -1.27
N ASN A 70 4.89 0.50 -0.10
CA ASN A 70 4.17 0.64 1.17
C ASN A 70 3.39 1.96 1.23
N GLY A 71 3.96 3.06 0.72
CA GLY A 71 3.28 4.36 0.69
C GLY A 71 1.95 4.33 -0.06
N VAL A 72 1.92 3.68 -1.24
CA VAL A 72 0.69 3.51 -2.02
C VAL A 72 -0.25 2.52 -1.34
N THR A 73 0.29 1.40 -0.86
CA THR A 73 -0.49 0.30 -0.26
C THR A 73 -1.24 0.78 0.99
N PHE A 74 -0.57 1.43 1.94
CA PHE A 74 -1.20 1.89 3.18
C PHE A 74 -2.28 2.93 2.93
N ILE A 75 -2.06 3.86 2.00
CA ILE A 75 -3.09 4.83 1.64
C ILE A 75 -4.30 4.13 1.01
N GLY A 76 -4.08 3.20 0.09
CA GLY A 76 -5.19 2.51 -0.56
C GLY A 76 -5.96 1.58 0.38
N GLU A 77 -5.30 0.92 1.33
CA GLU A 77 -5.98 0.22 2.42
C GLU A 77 -6.77 1.19 3.32
N GLY A 78 -6.23 2.37 3.59
CA GLY A 78 -6.95 3.46 4.27
C GLY A 78 -8.20 3.89 3.49
N VAL A 79 -8.13 3.97 2.16
CA VAL A 79 -9.29 4.23 1.29
C VAL A 79 -10.31 3.09 1.39
N MET A 80 -9.88 1.83 1.41
CA MET A 80 -10.77 0.68 1.61
C MET A 80 -11.48 0.73 2.97
N ILE A 81 -10.79 1.15 4.03
CA ILE A 81 -11.38 1.38 5.36
C ILE A 81 -12.39 2.53 5.28
N GLY A 82 -12.03 3.64 4.64
CA GLY A 82 -12.90 4.82 4.48
C GLY A 82 -14.16 4.55 3.66
N THR A 83 -14.12 3.58 2.73
CA THR A 83 -15.30 3.15 1.96
C THR A 83 -16.03 1.96 2.58
N GLY A 84 -15.63 1.50 3.78
CA GLY A 84 -16.26 0.36 4.46
C GLY A 84 -16.01 -1.01 3.81
N SER A 85 -15.01 -1.12 2.95
CA SER A 85 -14.69 -2.33 2.17
C SER A 85 -13.87 -3.36 2.96
N TYR A 86 -14.30 -3.67 4.19
CA TYR A 86 -13.54 -4.49 5.14
C TYR A 86 -13.33 -5.93 4.68
N THR A 87 -14.33 -6.55 4.04
CA THR A 87 -14.22 -7.92 3.55
C THR A 87 -13.17 -8.04 2.45
N ALA A 88 -13.13 -7.09 1.52
CA ALA A 88 -12.12 -7.05 0.47
C ALA A 88 -10.71 -6.82 1.05
N LEU A 89 -10.60 -5.96 2.07
CA LEU A 89 -9.35 -5.71 2.78
C LEU A 89 -8.86 -6.96 3.49
N ALA A 90 -9.74 -7.61 4.27
CA ALA A 90 -9.43 -8.83 5.02
C ALA A 90 -9.01 -9.97 4.08
N ALA A 91 -9.73 -10.19 2.98
CA ALA A 91 -9.35 -11.18 1.97
C ALA A 91 -7.97 -10.89 1.37
N GLY A 92 -7.67 -9.63 1.08
CA GLY A 92 -6.35 -9.19 0.64
C GLY A 92 -5.24 -9.48 1.66
N GLN A 93 -5.49 -9.20 2.95
CA GLN A 93 -4.52 -9.50 4.02
C GLN A 93 -4.28 -11.00 4.16
N VAL A 94 -5.34 -11.82 4.16
CA VAL A 94 -5.21 -13.29 4.25
C VAL A 94 -4.41 -13.82 3.08
N ALA A 95 -4.69 -13.37 1.85
CA ALA A 95 -3.94 -13.77 0.66
C ALA A 95 -2.46 -13.35 0.73
N ALA A 96 -2.19 -12.12 1.17
CA ALA A 96 -0.83 -11.63 1.33
C ALA A 96 -0.07 -12.42 2.40
N THR A 97 -0.67 -12.67 3.55
CA THR A 97 -0.08 -13.48 4.63
C THR A 97 0.19 -14.90 4.18
N ALA A 98 -0.73 -15.54 3.45
CA ALA A 98 -0.51 -16.86 2.88
C ALA A 98 0.70 -16.85 1.92
N ALA A 99 0.79 -15.84 1.03
CA ALA A 99 1.92 -15.70 0.11
C ALA A 99 3.26 -15.47 0.84
N LEU A 100 3.24 -14.71 1.94
CA LEU A 100 4.41 -14.54 2.81
C LEU A 100 4.84 -15.87 3.43
N LEU A 101 3.91 -16.62 4.03
CA LEU A 101 4.20 -17.91 4.68
C LEU A 101 4.77 -18.93 3.68
N VAL A 102 4.20 -18.99 2.47
CA VAL A 102 4.72 -19.82 1.39
C VAL A 102 6.14 -19.38 1.03
N SER A 103 6.38 -18.08 0.82
CA SER A 103 7.73 -17.57 0.51
C SER A 103 8.75 -17.91 1.62
N LEU A 104 8.37 -17.74 2.88
CA LEU A 104 9.23 -18.05 4.02
C LEU A 104 9.58 -19.53 4.13
N SER A 105 8.70 -20.44 3.71
CA SER A 105 9.01 -21.88 3.69
C SER A 105 10.17 -22.26 2.76
N PHE A 106 10.51 -21.39 1.80
CA PHE A 106 11.65 -21.57 0.89
C PHE A 106 12.85 -20.68 1.24
N ALA A 107 12.74 -19.82 2.25
CA ALA A 107 13.78 -18.86 2.60
C ALA A 107 14.93 -19.54 3.36
N THR A 108 16.11 -19.58 2.75
CA THR A 108 17.34 -20.14 3.35
C THR A 108 18.32 -19.08 3.83
N SER A 109 18.01 -17.80 3.65
CA SER A 109 18.89 -16.69 4.00
C SER A 109 18.12 -15.44 4.43
N LEU A 110 18.78 -14.52 5.14
CA LEU A 110 18.19 -13.26 5.57
C LEU A 110 17.69 -12.42 4.38
N PRO A 111 18.42 -12.25 3.26
CA PRO A 111 17.88 -11.60 2.07
C PRO A 111 16.61 -12.28 1.53
N ALA A 112 16.54 -13.62 1.53
CA ALA A 112 15.35 -14.35 1.06
C ALA A 112 14.11 -14.05 1.93
N VAL A 113 14.27 -13.89 3.25
CA VAL A 113 13.20 -13.44 4.14
C VAL A 113 12.67 -12.05 3.71
N TRP A 114 13.57 -11.14 3.34
CA TRP A 114 13.20 -9.81 2.87
C TRP A 114 12.52 -9.81 1.50
N ILE A 115 12.85 -10.76 0.63
CA ILE A 115 12.07 -11.02 -0.59
C ILE A 115 10.66 -11.51 -0.25
N GLY A 116 10.49 -12.27 0.83
CA GLY A 116 9.16 -12.59 1.39
C GLY A 116 8.32 -11.35 1.67
N PHE A 117 8.90 -10.30 2.26
CA PHE A 117 8.20 -9.03 2.47
C PHE A 117 7.85 -8.31 1.17
N TRP A 118 8.66 -8.45 0.11
CA TRP A 118 8.30 -7.95 -1.22
C TRP A 118 7.08 -8.66 -1.79
N ILE A 119 7.01 -9.99 -1.68
CA ILE A 119 5.86 -10.78 -2.11
C ILE A 119 4.62 -10.38 -1.32
N PHE A 120 4.74 -10.28 0.00
CA PHE A 120 3.66 -9.84 0.89
C PHE A 120 3.08 -8.48 0.45
N ASN A 121 3.94 -7.47 0.30
CA ASN A 121 3.49 -6.12 -0.06
C ASN A 121 3.06 -6.02 -1.53
N GLY A 122 3.63 -6.84 -2.42
CA GLY A 122 3.18 -6.93 -3.81
C GLY A 122 1.74 -7.43 -3.92
N VAL A 123 1.37 -8.48 -3.17
CA VAL A 123 0.00 -8.98 -3.11
C VAL A 123 -0.96 -7.92 -2.52
N ARG A 124 -0.54 -7.24 -1.44
CA ARG A 124 -1.33 -6.15 -0.85
C ARG A 124 -1.55 -5.00 -1.83
N LEU A 125 -0.48 -4.56 -2.51
CA LEU A 125 -0.56 -3.52 -3.54
C LEU A 125 -1.52 -3.93 -4.65
N LEU A 126 -1.40 -5.17 -5.17
CA LEU A 126 -2.31 -5.66 -6.21
C LEU A 126 -3.77 -5.67 -5.74
N SER A 127 -4.02 -6.11 -4.50
CA SER A 127 -5.36 -6.09 -3.91
C SER A 127 -5.93 -4.66 -3.87
N VAL A 128 -5.13 -3.70 -3.41
CA VAL A 128 -5.49 -2.28 -3.33
C VAL A 128 -5.73 -1.68 -4.71
N LEU A 129 -4.84 -1.91 -5.68
CA LEU A 129 -4.98 -1.36 -7.04
C LEU A 129 -6.21 -1.97 -7.74
N ARG A 130 -6.42 -3.28 -7.61
CA ARG A 130 -7.62 -3.95 -8.11
C ARG A 130 -8.88 -3.36 -7.48
N HIS A 131 -8.87 -3.10 -6.18
CA HIS A 131 -9.99 -2.48 -5.50
C HIS A 131 -10.22 -1.05 -5.99
N HIS A 132 -9.19 -0.21 -6.07
CA HIS A 132 -9.35 1.19 -6.46
C HIS A 132 -9.77 1.36 -7.93
N PHE A 133 -9.22 0.57 -8.85
CA PHE A 133 -9.45 0.76 -10.28
C PHE A 133 -10.57 -0.09 -10.87
N LEU A 134 -10.85 -1.28 -10.31
CA LEU A 134 -11.74 -2.27 -10.94
C LEU A 134 -12.96 -2.62 -10.09
N ALA A 135 -12.75 -2.97 -8.82
CA ALA A 135 -13.78 -3.68 -8.05
C ALA A 135 -14.51 -2.83 -7.01
N GLY A 136 -13.85 -1.81 -6.46
CA GLY A 136 -14.33 -1.02 -5.33
C GLY A 136 -15.37 0.03 -5.69
N PRO A 137 -15.99 0.67 -4.69
CA PRO A 137 -17.06 1.65 -4.90
C PRO A 137 -16.58 2.94 -5.60
N LEU A 138 -15.27 3.21 -5.60
CA LEU A 138 -14.67 4.34 -6.30
C LEU A 138 -14.14 3.99 -7.70
N ALA A 139 -14.38 2.76 -8.18
CA ALA A 139 -13.99 2.35 -9.52
C ALA A 139 -14.83 3.10 -10.56
N ARG A 140 -14.19 3.61 -11.62
CA ARG A 140 -14.84 4.50 -12.60
C ARG A 140 -16.06 3.86 -13.26
N ALA A 141 -15.96 2.58 -13.62
CA ALA A 141 -17.07 1.84 -14.22
C ALA A 141 -18.33 1.78 -13.32
N ARG A 142 -18.17 1.71 -12.00
CA ARG A 142 -19.32 1.73 -11.07
C ARG A 142 -19.94 3.11 -10.96
N LEU A 143 -19.10 4.15 -10.89
CA LEU A 143 -19.57 5.53 -10.82
C LEU A 143 -20.39 5.90 -12.07
N ASP A 144 -19.92 5.50 -13.26
CA ASP A 144 -20.62 5.74 -14.53
C ASP A 144 -21.97 4.97 -14.60
N GLN A 145 -22.05 3.78 -14.01
CA GLN A 145 -23.28 2.99 -13.90
C GLN A 145 -24.29 3.64 -12.95
N ASP A 146 -23.85 4.09 -11.77
CA ASP A 146 -24.69 4.74 -10.77
C ASP A 146 -25.26 6.07 -11.32
N GLU A 147 -24.45 6.83 -12.05
CA GLU A 147 -24.89 8.05 -12.73
C GLU A 147 -25.94 7.75 -13.81
N SER A 148 -25.71 6.72 -14.64
CA SER A 148 -26.68 6.31 -15.68
C SER A 148 -28.01 5.84 -15.08
N ALA A 149 -27.97 5.08 -13.98
CA ALA A 149 -29.15 4.61 -13.27
C ALA A 149 -29.96 5.76 -12.67
N ALA A 150 -29.29 6.78 -12.10
CA ALA A 150 -29.93 7.96 -11.55
C ALA A 150 -30.69 8.77 -12.61
N HIS A 151 -30.14 8.90 -13.84
CA HIS A 151 -30.81 9.61 -14.93
C HIS A 151 -31.96 8.82 -15.58
N SER A 152 -32.00 7.50 -15.38
CA SER A 152 -33.07 6.62 -15.88
C SER A 152 -34.24 6.44 -14.93
N SER A 153 -34.14 6.94 -13.69
CA SER A 153 -35.20 6.86 -12.68
C SER A 153 -36.11 8.09 -12.80
N PRO A 154 -37.42 7.92 -13.07
CA PRO A 154 -38.37 9.02 -13.30
C PRO A 154 -38.68 9.84 -12.03
#